data_AF-A0A6V8NSE3-F1
#
_entry.id   AF-A0A6V8NSE3-F1
#
_cell.length_a   1.000
_cell.length_b   1.000
_cell.length_c   1.000
_cell.angle_alpha   90.00
_cell.angle_beta   90.00
_cell.angle_gamma   90.00
#
_symmetry.space_group_name_H-M   'P 1'
#
loop_
_entity.id
_entity.type
_entity.pdbx_description
1 polymer ?
#
loop_
_entity_poly.entity_id
_entity_poly.type
_entity_poly.pdbx_seq_one_letter_code
_entity_poly.pdbx_strand_id
1 'polypeptide(L)'
;NGVHYPGDVLGGIMIGVLFSMFALKLGQVATRRFRNPYQLLNQAAPAFALFLLFFNLLIFPDIARGDPSPTLGFLFGFPIGVTLEMKYINFSTDVSFGTKVLRALMGFSLLAGLMIILPLLGLGGTYYLRFIRSATISFAGAFLVPLLFKAIKR
;
A
#
# COMPACT_ATOMS: atom_id res chain seq x y z
N ASN A 1 -2.46 8.47 19.96
CA ASN A 1 -3.78 9.09 19.77
C ASN A 1 -4.93 8.46 20.57
N GLY A 2 -4.75 7.50 21.48
CA GLY A 2 -5.80 7.08 22.45
C GLY A 2 -7.17 6.64 21.90
N VAL A 3 -7.35 6.61 20.58
CA VAL A 3 -8.63 6.39 19.88
C VAL A 3 -8.88 4.93 19.52
N HIS A 4 -7.87 4.07 19.68
CA HIS A 4 -7.97 2.65 19.39
C HIS A 4 -7.62 1.84 20.63
N TYR A 5 -8.53 0.95 21.03
CA TYR A 5 -8.25 -0.02 22.08
C TYR A 5 -7.16 -0.98 21.59
N PRO A 6 -6.35 -1.56 22.48
CA PRO A 6 -5.37 -2.59 22.10
C PRO A 6 -5.99 -3.74 21.28
N GLY A 7 -7.26 -4.06 21.56
CA GLY A 7 -8.04 -5.02 20.78
C GLY A 7 -8.21 -4.62 19.31
N ASP A 8 -8.38 -3.33 19.00
CA ASP A 8 -8.52 -2.83 17.63
C ASP A 8 -7.22 -2.98 16.84
N VAL A 9 -6.08 -2.74 17.51
CA VAL A 9 -4.75 -2.90 16.91
C VAL A 9 -4.49 -4.38 16.61
N LEU A 10 -4.76 -5.26 17.58
CA LEU A 10 -4.61 -6.71 17.40
C LEU A 10 -5.56 -7.25 16.32
N GLY A 11 -6.81 -6.78 16.30
CA GLY A 11 -7.78 -7.12 15.26
C GLY A 11 -7.31 -6.69 13.87
N GLY A 12 -6.78 -5.47 13.74
CA GLY A 12 -6.19 -4.97 12.49
C GLY A 12 -5.00 -5.81 12.02
N ILE A 13 -4.09 -6.18 12.92
CA ILE A 13 -2.95 -7.07 12.61
C ILE A 13 -3.45 -8.44 12.14
N MET A 14 -4.40 -9.05 12.86
CA MET A 14 -4.95 -10.36 12.52
C MET A 14 -5.61 -10.34 11.14
N ILE A 15 -6.45 -9.34 10.86
CA ILE A 15 -7.11 -9.16 9.56
C ILE A 15 -6.06 -8.96 8.46
N GLY A 16 -5.04 -8.12 8.72
CA GLY A 16 -3.96 -7.88 7.77
C GLY A 16 -3.17 -9.14 7.43
N VAL A 17 -2.85 -9.97 8.43
CA VAL A 17 -2.17 -11.27 8.24
C VAL A 17 -3.03 -12.23 7.42
N LEU A 18 -4.32 -12.37 7.76
CA LEU A 18 -5.26 -13.21 7.02
C LEU A 18 -5.39 -12.78 5.56
N PHE A 19 -5.56 -11.48 5.30
CA PHE A 19 -5.62 -10.94 3.94
C PHE A 19 -4.32 -11.16 3.18
N SER A 20 -3.16 -11.00 3.84
CA SER A 20 -1.86 -11.22 3.21
C SER A 20 -1.68 -12.68 2.80
N MET A 21 -2.05 -13.63 3.67
CA MET A 21 -2.03 -15.06 3.35
C MET A 21 -2.98 -15.39 2.20
N PHE A 22 -4.18 -14.81 2.20
CA PHE A 22 -5.16 -14.97 1.12
C PHE A 22 -4.60 -14.43 -0.21
N ALA A 23 -4.03 -13.23 -0.22
CA ALA A 23 -3.44 -12.61 -1.40
C ALA A 23 -2.26 -13.42 -1.95
N LEU A 24 -1.39 -13.97 -1.08
CA LEU A 24 -0.31 -14.86 -1.48
C LEU A 24 -0.82 -16.13 -2.17
N LYS A 25 -1.85 -16.76 -1.59
CA LYS A 25 -2.45 -17.97 -2.16
C LYS A 25 -3.11 -17.67 -3.51
N LEU A 26 -3.83 -16.56 -3.61
CA LEU A 26 -4.43 -16.10 -4.86
C LEU A 26 -3.36 -15.82 -5.93
N GLY A 27 -2.26 -15.17 -5.55
CA GLY A 27 -1.11 -14.92 -6.40
C GLY A 27 -0.46 -16.19 -6.93
N GLN A 28 -0.31 -17.23 -6.11
CA GLN A 28 0.22 -18.53 -6.53
C GLN A 28 -0.71 -19.26 -7.52
N VAL A 29 -2.03 -19.18 -7.33
CA VAL A 29 -3.01 -19.76 -8.27
C VAL A 29 -2.99 -18.99 -9.59
N ALA A 30 -2.92 -17.66 -9.52
CA ALA A 30 -2.81 -16.77 -10.67
C ALA A 30 -1.55 -17.03 -11.50
N THR A 31 -0.37 -17.13 -10.89
CA THR A 31 0.89 -17.37 -11.62
C THR A 31 0.96 -18.76 -12.27
N ARG A 32 0.22 -19.75 -11.74
CA ARG A 32 0.07 -21.06 -12.40
C ARG A 32 -0.86 -21.01 -13.63
N ARG A 33 -1.82 -20.08 -13.65
CA ARG A 33 -2.86 -19.97 -14.69
C ARG A 33 -2.48 -18.98 -15.80
N PHE A 34 -1.72 -17.95 -15.49
CA PHE A 34 -1.34 -16.89 -16.42
C PHE A 34 0.16 -16.94 -16.69
N ARG A 35 0.53 -17.01 -17.98
CA ARG A 35 1.92 -17.08 -18.46
C ARG A 35 2.77 -15.88 -18.01
N ASN A 36 2.12 -14.77 -17.69
CA ASN A 36 2.78 -13.55 -17.26
C ASN A 36 2.18 -13.05 -15.92
N PRO A 37 2.94 -13.06 -14.82
CA PRO A 37 2.48 -12.52 -13.52
C PRO A 37 2.06 -11.05 -13.59
N TYR A 38 2.62 -10.27 -14.52
CA TYR A 38 2.30 -8.85 -14.71
C TYR A 38 0.89 -8.62 -15.25
N GLN A 39 0.33 -9.61 -15.96
CA GLN A 39 -0.99 -9.48 -16.57
C GLN A 39 -2.10 -9.49 -15.52
N LEU A 40 -1.96 -10.35 -14.49
CA LEU A 40 -2.96 -10.47 -13.45
C LEU A 40 -2.90 -9.31 -12.45
N LEU A 41 -1.71 -8.82 -12.12
CA LEU A 41 -1.59 -7.66 -11.24
C LEU A 41 -2.12 -6.39 -11.93
N ASN A 42 -1.80 -6.17 -13.21
CA ASN A 42 -2.29 -5.01 -13.96
C ASN A 42 -3.80 -5.06 -14.25
N GLN A 43 -4.40 -6.26 -14.38
CA GLN A 43 -5.84 -6.41 -14.66
C GLN A 43 -6.68 -6.54 -13.39
N ALA A 44 -6.20 -7.31 -12.41
CA ALA A 44 -6.96 -7.64 -11.21
C ALA A 44 -6.71 -6.66 -10.06
N ALA A 45 -5.55 -6.02 -9.93
CA ALA A 45 -5.33 -5.07 -8.82
C ALA A 45 -6.24 -3.83 -8.92
N PRO A 46 -6.46 -3.20 -10.09
CA PRO A 46 -7.42 -2.10 -10.21
C PRO A 46 -8.86 -2.57 -9.98
N ALA A 47 -9.23 -3.73 -10.51
CA ALA A 47 -10.56 -4.32 -10.33
C ALA A 47 -10.82 -4.72 -8.86
N PHE A 48 -9.80 -5.22 -8.16
CA PHE A 48 -9.87 -5.59 -6.75
C PHE A 48 -9.87 -4.35 -5.85
N ALA A 49 -9.10 -3.31 -6.19
CA ALA A 49 -9.16 -2.02 -5.54
C ALA A 49 -10.56 -1.39 -5.65
N LEU A 50 -11.15 -1.42 -6.85
CA LEU A 50 -12.53 -0.99 -7.09
C LEU A 50 -13.52 -1.88 -6.34
N PHE A 51 -13.33 -3.20 -6.33
CA PHE A 51 -14.17 -4.13 -5.56
C PHE A 51 -14.13 -3.80 -4.06
N LEU A 52 -12.94 -3.59 -3.47
CA LEU A 52 -12.81 -3.24 -2.05
C LEU A 52 -13.46 -1.89 -1.72
N LEU A 53 -13.35 -0.92 -2.64
CA LEU A 53 -14.03 0.37 -2.54
C LEU A 53 -15.56 0.19 -2.54
N PHE A 54 -16.09 -0.53 -3.53
CA PHE A 54 -17.53 -0.80 -3.64
C PHE A 54 -18.06 -1.66 -2.50
N PHE A 55 -17.31 -2.68 -2.08
CA PHE A 55 -17.65 -3.54 -0.96
C PHE A 55 -17.71 -2.77 0.36
N ASN A 56 -16.76 -1.84 0.59
CA ASN A 56 -16.83 -0.93 1.74
C ASN A 56 -18.08 -0.04 1.71
N LEU A 57 -18.40 0.53 0.54
CA LEU A 57 -19.57 1.39 0.35
C LEU A 57 -20.90 0.64 0.56
N LEU A 58 -20.95 -0.65 0.19
CA LEU A 58 -22.15 -1.50 0.28
C LEU A 58 -22.39 -2.08 1.68
N ILE A 59 -21.34 -2.55 2.36
CA ILE A 59 -21.48 -3.29 3.63
C ILE A 59 -21.50 -2.34 4.84
N PHE A 60 -20.83 -1.19 4.73
CA PHE A 60 -20.72 -0.23 5.83
C PHE A 60 -21.19 1.16 5.39
N PRO A 61 -22.50 1.38 5.20
CA PRO A 61 -23.05 2.66 4.76
C PRO A 61 -22.73 3.81 5.74
N ASP A 62 -22.48 3.52 7.02
CA ASP A 62 -22.02 4.53 7.98
C ASP A 62 -20.53 4.88 7.82
N ILE A 63 -19.70 3.98 7.30
CA ILE A 63 -18.32 4.29 6.85
C ILE A 63 -18.39 5.10 5.54
N ALA A 64 -19.42 4.90 4.71
CA ALA A 64 -19.68 5.74 3.54
C ALA A 64 -20.07 7.20 3.90
N ARG A 65 -20.36 7.49 5.18
CA ARG A 65 -20.47 8.88 5.70
C ARG A 65 -19.11 9.48 6.06
N GLY A 66 -18.07 8.67 6.17
CA GLY A 66 -16.69 9.11 6.38
C GLY A 66 -16.04 9.61 5.09
N ASP A 67 -14.96 10.37 5.21
CA ASP A 67 -14.20 10.86 4.07
C ASP A 67 -13.46 9.71 3.34
N PRO A 68 -13.84 9.34 2.09
CA PRO A 68 -13.22 8.25 1.36
C PRO A 68 -11.90 8.64 0.68
N SER A 69 -11.54 9.93 0.68
CA SER A 69 -10.39 10.47 -0.04
C SER A 69 -9.06 9.79 0.31
N PRO A 70 -8.76 9.40 1.57
CA PRO A 70 -7.50 8.71 1.86
C PRO A 70 -7.45 7.31 1.25
N THR A 71 -8.57 6.57 1.32
CA THR A 71 -8.69 5.23 0.73
C THR A 71 -8.56 5.29 -0.78
N LEU A 72 -9.28 6.20 -1.43
CA LEU A 72 -9.19 6.42 -2.87
C LEU A 72 -7.78 6.82 -3.30
N GLY A 73 -7.13 7.71 -2.56
CA GLY A 73 -5.76 8.11 -2.82
C GLY A 73 -4.81 6.93 -2.73
N PHE A 74 -4.94 6.13 -1.67
CA PHE A 74 -4.13 4.93 -1.48
C PHE A 74 -4.28 3.96 -2.66
N LEU A 75 -5.53 3.63 -3.02
CA LEU A 75 -5.89 2.74 -4.12
C LEU A 75 -5.46 3.26 -5.50
N PHE A 76 -5.27 4.58 -5.63
CA PHE A 76 -4.73 5.19 -6.84
C PHE A 76 -3.20 5.11 -6.90
N GLY A 77 -2.51 5.56 -5.84
CA GLY A 77 -1.04 5.64 -5.82
C GLY A 77 -0.35 4.27 -5.79
N PHE A 78 -0.95 3.28 -5.11
CA PHE A 78 -0.31 1.98 -4.89
C PHE A 78 -0.14 1.18 -6.19
N PRO A 79 -1.19 0.94 -7.02
CA PRO A 79 -1.02 0.19 -8.26
C PRO A 79 -0.07 0.85 -9.24
N ILE A 80 -0.07 2.19 -9.32
CA ILE A 80 0.88 2.94 -10.15
C ILE A 80 2.30 2.68 -9.66
N GLY A 81 2.54 2.82 -8.35
CA GLY A 81 3.85 2.59 -7.77
C GLY A 81 4.36 1.18 -7.99
N VAL A 82 3.52 0.17 -7.76
CA VAL A 82 3.87 -1.25 -7.99
C VAL A 82 4.17 -1.51 -9.48
N THR A 83 3.38 -0.95 -10.39
CA THR A 83 3.61 -1.10 -11.84
C THR A 83 4.97 -0.52 -12.25
N LEU A 84 5.32 0.66 -11.74
CA LEU A 84 6.62 1.29 -12.01
C LEU A 84 7.77 0.53 -11.36
N GLU A 85 7.58 0.04 -10.14
CA GLU A 85 8.58 -0.73 -9.39
C GLU A 85 8.96 -1.97 -10.19
N MET A 86 7.98 -2.78 -10.58
CA MET A 86 8.22 -4.00 -11.36
C MET A 86 8.89 -3.68 -12.71
N LYS A 87 8.52 -2.57 -13.36
CA LYS A 87 9.04 -2.20 -14.69
C LYS A 87 10.48 -1.67 -14.66
N TYR A 88 10.84 -0.86 -13.65
CA TYR A 88 12.10 -0.12 -13.64
C TYR A 88 13.08 -0.55 -12.55
N ILE A 89 12.59 -1.11 -11.46
CA ILE A 89 13.38 -1.43 -10.26
C ILE A 89 13.62 -2.94 -10.20
N ASN A 90 12.55 -3.74 -10.32
CA ASN A 90 12.54 -5.19 -10.12
C ASN A 90 13.22 -5.58 -8.81
N PHE A 91 12.69 -5.04 -7.71
CA PHE A 91 13.24 -5.13 -6.38
C PHE A 91 13.22 -6.57 -5.86
N SER A 92 14.41 -7.08 -5.54
CA SER A 92 14.55 -8.39 -4.91
C SER A 92 14.61 -8.31 -3.39
N THR A 93 13.84 -9.19 -2.74
CA THR A 93 13.89 -9.45 -1.30
C THR A 93 14.94 -10.51 -0.94
N ASP A 94 15.63 -11.09 -1.92
CA ASP A 94 16.72 -12.03 -1.72
C ASP A 94 18.02 -11.31 -1.32
N VAL A 95 18.10 -10.98 -0.03
CA VAL A 95 19.23 -10.34 0.62
C VAL A 95 19.41 -10.91 2.03
N SER A 96 20.56 -10.67 2.64
CA SER A 96 20.83 -11.10 4.02
C SER A 96 19.80 -10.54 5.00
N PHE A 97 19.60 -11.24 6.13
CA PHE A 97 18.66 -10.82 7.17
C PHE A 97 18.95 -9.40 7.68
N GLY A 98 20.21 -9.05 7.91
CA GLY A 98 20.63 -7.70 8.31
C GLY A 98 20.21 -6.63 7.29
N THR A 99 20.36 -6.90 5.99
CA THR A 99 19.89 -5.99 4.93
C THR A 99 18.36 -5.89 4.91
N LYS A 100 17.63 -6.98 5.19
CA LYS A 100 16.15 -6.92 5.32
C LYS A 100 15.72 -6.00 6.45
N VAL A 101 16.35 -6.13 7.63
CA VAL A 101 16.07 -5.28 8.79
C VAL A 101 16.38 -3.82 8.50
N LEU A 102 17.54 -3.53 7.91
CA LEU A 102 17.91 -2.16 7.53
C LEU A 102 16.90 -1.55 6.55
N ARG A 103 16.52 -2.30 5.50
CA ARG A 103 15.49 -1.87 4.54
C ARG A 103 14.15 -1.62 5.23
N ALA A 104 13.73 -2.49 6.14
CA ALA A 104 12.49 -2.29 6.89
C ALA A 104 12.52 -1.00 7.72
N LEU A 105 13.60 -0.76 8.46
CA LEU A 105 13.76 0.48 9.25
C LEU A 105 13.78 1.73 8.38
N MET A 106 14.52 1.72 7.27
CA MET A 106 14.58 2.85 6.35
C MET A 106 13.23 3.13 5.68
N GLY A 107 12.54 2.08 5.21
CA GLY A 107 11.22 2.20 4.61
C GLY A 107 10.20 2.74 5.61
N PHE A 108 10.22 2.22 6.84
CA PHE A 108 9.37 2.70 7.92
C PHE A 108 9.64 4.17 8.25
N SER A 109 10.90 4.55 8.44
CA SER A 109 11.29 5.94 8.74
C SER A 109 10.87 6.91 7.64
N LEU A 110 11.05 6.54 6.35
CA LEU A 110 10.63 7.38 5.24
C LEU A 110 9.11 7.56 5.22
N LEU A 111 8.36 6.47 5.34
CA LEU A 111 6.89 6.52 5.30
C LEU A 111 6.31 7.25 6.51
N ALA A 112 6.87 7.03 7.71
CA ALA A 112 6.50 7.77 8.91
C ALA A 112 6.81 9.27 8.74
N GLY A 113 7.96 9.60 8.17
CA GLY A 113 8.32 10.97 7.81
C GLY A 113 7.30 11.61 6.87
N LEU A 114 6.91 10.93 5.79
CA LEU A 114 5.87 11.41 4.88
C LEU A 114 4.51 11.57 5.56
N MET A 115 4.14 10.65 6.45
CA MET A 115 2.90 10.72 7.23
C MET A 115 2.86 11.95 8.14
N ILE A 116 4.00 12.44 8.61
CA ILE A 116 4.10 13.63 9.49
C ILE A 116 4.26 14.91 8.66
N ILE A 117 5.15 14.91 7.67
CA ILE A 117 5.53 16.10 6.91
C ILE A 117 4.41 16.55 5.98
N LEU A 118 3.78 15.63 5.23
CA LEU A 118 2.77 16.03 4.24
C LEU A 118 1.57 16.76 4.85
N PRO A 119 0.99 16.33 5.99
CA PRO A 119 -0.02 17.13 6.69
C PRO A 119 0.45 18.53 7.11
N LEU A 120 1.70 18.67 7.58
CA LEU A 120 2.27 19.96 7.97
C LEU A 120 2.42 20.92 6.79
N LEU A 121 2.58 20.39 5.57
CA LEU A 121 2.56 21.16 4.32
C LEU A 121 1.13 21.54 3.87
N GLY A 122 0.11 21.31 4.71
CA GLY A 122 -1.27 21.62 4.40
C GLY A 122 -2.03 20.49 3.70
N LEU A 123 -1.41 19.34 3.43
CA LEU A 123 -2.06 18.21 2.74
C LEU A 123 -3.08 17.43 3.61
N GLY A 124 -3.43 17.96 4.79
CA GLY A 124 -4.52 17.44 5.64
C GLY A 124 -5.88 18.12 5.41
N GLY A 125 -5.90 19.24 4.67
CA GLY A 125 -7.02 20.19 4.64
C GLY A 125 -8.27 19.70 3.92
N THR A 126 -8.32 19.79 2.59
CA THR A 126 -9.50 19.43 1.80
C THR A 126 -9.51 17.95 1.40
N TYR A 127 -10.66 17.46 0.94
CA TYR A 127 -10.81 16.12 0.36
C TYR A 127 -9.74 15.82 -0.71
N TYR A 128 -9.50 16.76 -1.63
CA TYR A 128 -8.48 16.60 -2.68
C TYR A 128 -7.06 16.51 -2.11
N LEU A 129 -6.74 17.31 -1.11
CA LEU A 129 -5.41 17.31 -0.50
C LEU A 129 -5.15 16.03 0.28
N ARG A 130 -6.16 15.49 0.98
CA ARG A 130 -6.07 14.19 1.66
C ARG A 130 -5.97 13.02 0.69
N PHE A 131 -6.64 13.09 -0.45
CA PHE A 131 -6.45 12.16 -1.57
C PHE A 131 -5.00 12.20 -2.06
N ILE A 132 -4.49 13.38 -2.43
CA ILE A 132 -3.12 13.57 -2.94
C ILE A 132 -2.11 13.06 -1.93
N ARG A 133 -2.26 13.41 -0.65
CA ARG A 133 -1.40 12.92 0.43
C ARG A 133 -1.32 11.40 0.44
N SER A 134 -2.48 10.75 0.41
CA SER A 134 -2.56 9.29 0.57
C SER A 134 -2.07 8.56 -0.68
N ALA A 135 -2.30 9.14 -1.86
CA ALA A 135 -1.71 8.68 -3.12
C ALA A 135 -0.19 8.81 -3.11
N THR A 136 0.35 9.93 -2.65
CA THR A 136 1.80 10.14 -2.53
C THR A 136 2.43 9.14 -1.55
N ILE A 137 1.80 8.90 -0.39
CA ILE A 137 2.31 7.94 0.61
C ILE A 137 2.31 6.51 0.03
N SER A 138 1.20 6.09 -0.58
CA SER A 138 1.09 4.72 -1.11
C SER A 138 2.01 4.50 -2.31
N PHE A 139 2.13 5.49 -3.19
CA PHE A 139 3.10 5.50 -4.29
C PHE A 139 4.53 5.46 -3.78
N ALA A 140 4.87 6.26 -2.77
CA ALA A 140 6.21 6.29 -2.19
C ALA A 140 6.60 4.94 -1.60
N GLY A 141 5.68 4.29 -0.88
CA GLY A 141 5.90 2.95 -0.32
C GLY A 141 6.09 1.89 -1.40
N ALA A 142 5.30 1.97 -2.47
CA ALA A 142 5.34 1.00 -3.55
C ALA A 142 6.50 1.19 -4.53
N PHE A 143 6.98 2.42 -4.76
CA PHE A 143 7.99 2.73 -5.78
C PHE A 143 9.24 3.42 -5.23
N LEU A 144 9.08 4.55 -4.52
CA LEU A 144 10.24 5.34 -4.07
C LEU A 144 11.09 4.61 -3.04
N VAL A 145 10.48 3.87 -2.11
CA VAL A 145 11.20 3.07 -1.12
C VAL A 145 12.08 2.00 -1.79
N PRO A 146 11.54 1.13 -2.68
CA PRO A 146 12.37 0.22 -3.48
C PRO A 146 13.45 0.94 -4.30
N LEU A 147 13.15 2.12 -4.85
CA LEU A 147 14.09 2.90 -5.66
C LEU A 147 15.29 3.34 -4.83
N LEU A 148 15.06 3.86 -3.63
CA LEU A 148 16.10 4.24 -2.70
C LEU A 148 16.99 3.05 -2.32
N PHE A 149 16.40 1.88 -2.09
CA PHE A 149 17.18 0.69 -1.77
C PHE A 149 18.02 0.18 -2.94
N LYS A 150 17.56 0.38 -4.18
CA LYS A 150 18.36 0.08 -5.38
C LYS A 150 19.52 1.08 -5.52
N ALA A 151 19.30 2.35 -5.20
CA ALA A 151 20.33 3.38 -5.26
C ALA A 151 21.44 3.18 -4.21
N ILE A 152 21.09 2.77 -2.99
CA ILE A 152 22.07 2.56 -1.89
C ILE A 152 22.93 1.30 -2.10
N LYS A 153 22.48 0.35 -2.91
CA LYS A 153 23.20 -0.90 -3.21
C LYS A 153 24.10 -0.80 -4.45
N ARG A 154 24.12 0.35 -5.13
CA ARG A 154 25.14 0.69 -6.15
C ARG A 154 26.34 1.31 -5.45
#